data_AF-A0A7S3BJR4-F1
#
_entry.id   AF-A0A7S3BJR4-F1
#
_cell.length_a   1.000
_cell.length_b   1.000
_cell.length_c   1.000
_cell.angle_alpha   90.00
_cell.angle_beta   90.00
_cell.angle_gamma   90.00
#
_symmetry.space_group_name_H-M   'P 1'
#
loop_
_entity.id
_entity.type
_entity.pdbx_description
1 polymer ?
#
loop_
_entity_poly.entity_id
_entity_poly.type
_entity_poly.pdbx_seq_one_letter_code
_entity_poly.pdbx_strand_id
1 'polypeptide(L)'
;DVRWKARLKLSLYRTEKKSPDGELIQEAGWKPVGIGVMRLLHDSGVYFLEFRPEVKDGGGGNEAEDEMKGNSRLGRAVLSARVLPETKLDVNKKSVQCNLHSQDTSGKPMFARYNIPLESPDKAEEFVRIVRSCVPS
;
A
#
# COMPACT_ATOMS: atom_id res chain seq x y z
N ASP A 1 -10.11 -9.25 -12.57
CA ASP A 1 -9.22 -10.42 -12.39
C ASP A 1 -8.06 -10.05 -11.45
N VAL A 2 -7.51 -11.00 -10.67
CA VAL A 2 -6.38 -10.76 -9.76
C VAL A 2 -5.11 -11.38 -10.36
N ARG A 3 -4.12 -10.55 -10.69
CA ARG A 3 -2.86 -10.99 -11.30
C ARG A 3 -1.77 -11.31 -10.29
N TRP A 4 -1.81 -10.66 -9.13
CA TRP A 4 -0.85 -10.87 -8.06
C TRP A 4 -1.46 -10.44 -6.72
N LYS A 5 -1.04 -11.09 -5.64
CA LYS A 5 -1.51 -10.80 -4.28
C LYS A 5 -0.40 -11.10 -3.27
N ALA A 6 -0.20 -10.20 -2.31
CA ALA A 6 0.65 -10.46 -1.16
C ALA A 6 0.13 -9.76 0.10
N ARG A 7 0.47 -10.32 1.26
CA ARG A 7 0.25 -9.69 2.57
C ARG A 7 1.51 -8.94 2.96
N LEU A 8 1.40 -7.64 3.24
CA LEU A 8 2.57 -6.78 3.50
C LEU A 8 2.24 -5.56 4.37
N LYS A 9 3.27 -4.90 4.88
CA LYS A 9 3.17 -3.65 5.65
C LYS A 9 3.45 -2.45 4.75
N LEU A 10 2.42 -1.87 4.15
CA LEU A 10 2.58 -0.73 3.25
C LEU A 10 3.02 0.52 4.02
N SER A 11 3.91 1.32 3.42
CA SER A 11 4.24 2.66 3.89
C SER A 11 4.22 3.67 2.73
N LEU A 12 3.99 4.92 3.08
CA LEU A 12 4.07 6.06 2.15
C LEU A 12 5.02 7.11 2.70
N TYR A 13 5.70 7.82 1.81
CA TYR A 13 6.56 8.94 2.18
C TYR A 13 5.69 10.18 2.40
N ARG A 14 5.79 10.75 3.60
CA ARG A 14 5.20 12.04 3.90
C ARG A 14 6.25 13.13 3.73
N THR A 15 5.85 14.24 3.14
CA THR A 15 6.67 15.45 3.08
C THR A 15 6.54 16.22 4.39
N GLU A 16 7.54 17.07 4.66
CA GLU A 16 7.45 18.02 5.77
C GLU A 16 6.22 18.93 5.59
N LYS A 17 5.50 19.21 6.67
CA LYS A 17 4.42 20.21 6.69
C LYS A 17 4.58 21.08 7.93
N LYS A 18 4.58 22.40 7.74
CA LYS A 18 4.58 23.40 8.81
C LYS A 18 3.21 24.10 8.91
N SER A 19 2.90 24.62 10.09
CA SER A 19 1.75 25.52 10.31
C SER A 19 2.02 26.87 9.65
N PRO A 20 0.98 27.72 9.50
CA PRO A 20 1.19 29.12 9.11
C PRO A 20 2.18 29.87 10.02
N ASP A 21 2.24 29.50 11.30
CA ASP A 21 3.13 30.10 12.31
C ASP A 21 4.57 29.52 12.30
N GLY A 22 4.85 28.61 11.35
CA GLY A 22 6.17 28.02 11.16
C GLY A 22 6.46 26.78 12.01
N GLU A 23 5.52 26.35 12.86
CA GLU A 23 5.67 25.14 13.68
C GLU A 23 5.60 23.88 12.83
N LEU A 24 6.44 22.90 13.14
CA LEU A 24 6.45 21.61 12.45
C LEU A 24 5.21 20.78 12.82
N ILE A 25 4.29 20.61 11.88
CA ILE A 25 3.08 19.77 12.04
C ILE A 25 3.38 18.32 11.62
N GLN A 26 4.27 18.12 10.65
CA GLN A 26 4.58 16.81 10.11
C GLN A 26 6.03 16.74 9.67
N GLU A 27 6.79 15.78 10.21
CA GLU A 27 8.13 15.43 9.74
C GLU A 27 8.09 14.70 8.39
N ALA A 28 9.11 14.95 7.57
CA ALA A 28 9.37 14.14 6.40
C ALA A 28 9.76 12.71 6.79
N GLY A 29 9.26 11.72 6.05
CA GLY A 29 9.68 10.33 6.24
C GLY A 29 8.65 9.29 5.86
N TRP A 30 9.08 8.02 5.92
CA TRP A 30 8.21 6.87 5.68
C TRP A 30 7.25 6.68 6.86
N LYS A 31 5.95 6.80 6.61
CA LYS A 31 4.91 6.53 7.60
C LYS A 31 4.15 5.26 7.21
N PRO A 32 3.90 4.34 8.16
CA PRO A 32 3.16 3.12 7.87
C PRO A 32 1.71 3.48 7.53
N VAL A 33 1.17 2.81 6.52
CA VAL A 33 -0.26 2.80 6.20
C VAL A 33 -0.96 1.72 7.02
N GLY A 34 -0.35 0.54 7.11
CA GLY A 34 -0.87 -0.59 7.86
C GLY A 34 -0.33 -1.93 7.36
N ILE A 35 -0.71 -3.01 8.05
CA ILE A 35 -0.54 -4.38 7.55
C ILE A 35 -1.82 -4.74 6.81
N GLY A 36 -1.69 -5.36 5.64
CA GLY A 36 -2.85 -5.65 4.80
C GLY A 36 -2.50 -6.49 3.59
N VAL A 37 -3.47 -6.58 2.68
CA VAL A 37 -3.33 -7.30 1.42
C VAL A 37 -3.20 -6.30 0.29
N MET A 38 -2.11 -6.40 -0.47
CA MET A 38 -1.91 -5.74 -1.75
C MET A 38 -2.35 -6.68 -2.89
N ARG A 39 -2.99 -6.13 -3.91
CA ARG A 39 -3.40 -6.85 -5.12
C ARG A 39 -3.04 -6.06 -6.36
N LEU A 40 -2.56 -6.75 -7.39
CA LEU A 40 -2.58 -6.26 -8.76
C LEU A 40 -3.86 -6.75 -9.42
N LEU A 41 -4.74 -5.81 -9.75
CA LEU A 41 -6.05 -6.07 -10.32
C LEU A 41 -6.06 -5.67 -11.79
N HIS A 42 -6.84 -6.39 -12.59
CA HIS A 42 -7.11 -6.09 -13.99
C HIS A 42 -8.62 -5.93 -14.20
N ASP A 43 -9.00 -4.79 -14.77
CA ASP A 43 -10.37 -4.48 -15.16
C ASP A 43 -10.37 -3.69 -16.47
N SER A 44 -11.14 -4.15 -17.46
CA SER A 44 -11.38 -3.45 -18.73
C SER A 44 -10.10 -2.92 -19.43
N GLY A 45 -9.03 -3.73 -19.44
CA GLY A 45 -7.75 -3.37 -20.06
C GLY A 45 -6.85 -2.47 -19.19
N VAL A 46 -7.28 -2.15 -17.97
CA VAL A 46 -6.56 -1.30 -17.03
C VAL A 46 -6.07 -2.13 -15.85
N TYR A 47 -4.81 -1.92 -15.47
CA TYR A 47 -4.21 -2.53 -14.29
C TYR A 47 -4.12 -1.52 -13.15
N PHE A 48 -4.44 -1.96 -11.94
CA PHE A 48 -4.37 -1.11 -10.75
C PHE A 48 -3.84 -1.87 -9.54
N LEU A 49 -3.07 -1.18 -8.71
CA LEU A 49 -2.67 -1.64 -7.40
C LEU A 49 -3.72 -1.22 -6.37
N GLU A 50 -4.20 -2.19 -5.63
CA GLU A 50 -5.14 -1.97 -4.53
C GLU A 50 -4.56 -2.52 -3.23
N PHE A 51 -4.59 -1.72 -2.16
CA PHE A 51 -4.24 -2.18 -0.82
C PHE A 51 -5.43 -2.04 0.14
N ARG A 52 -5.74 -3.14 0.83
CA ARG A 52 -6.74 -3.20 1.89
C ARG A 52 -6.06 -3.55 3.22
N PRO A 53 -6.14 -2.69 4.25
CA PRO A 53 -5.56 -2.98 5.56
C PRO A 53 -6.36 -4.08 6.25
N GLU A 54 -5.69 -4.87 7.08
CA GLU A 54 -6.34 -5.79 8.01
C GLU A 54 -6.96 -5.00 9.16
N VAL A 55 -8.22 -5.28 9.45
CA VAL A 55 -8.97 -4.75 10.58
C VAL A 55 -9.15 -5.91 11.55
N LYS A 56 -8.69 -5.71 12.79
CA LYS A 56 -9.06 -6.59 13.90
C LYS A 56 -10.41 -6.10 14.40
N ASP A 57 -11.40 -6.99 14.48
CA ASP A 57 -12.64 -6.64 15.16
C ASP A 57 -12.33 -6.41 16.63
N GLY A 58 -12.54 -5.18 17.08
CA GLY A 58 -12.46 -4.83 18.49
C GLY A 58 -13.68 -5.43 19.18
N GLY A 59 -13.48 -6.55 19.87
CA GLY A 59 -14.37 -6.93 20.97
C GLY A 59 -14.23 -5.87 22.06
N GLY A 60 -15.21 -4.98 22.16
CA GLY A 60 -15.38 -4.20 23.38
C GLY A 60 -15.90 -5.13 24.47
N GLY A 61 -15.05 -5.48 25.43
CA GLY A 61 -15.43 -6.31 26.57
C GLY A 61 -14.23 -6.69 27.42
N ASN A 62 -14.30 -6.34 28.70
CA ASN A 62 -13.30 -6.59 29.75
C ASN A 62 -12.95 -8.08 29.92
N GLU A 63 -11.67 -8.28 30.24
CA GLU A 63 -11.08 -9.38 31.04
C GLU A 63 -11.18 -10.84 30.58
N ALA A 64 -10.06 -11.52 30.85
CA ALA A 64 -9.79 -12.96 30.88
C ALA A 64 -9.63 -13.72 29.54
N GLU A 65 -8.36 -14.11 29.33
CA GLU A 65 -7.87 -15.38 28.76
C GLU A 65 -8.72 -16.06 27.68
N ASP A 66 -8.25 -16.01 26.43
CA ASP A 66 -7.82 -17.21 25.68
C ASP A 66 -7.35 -16.79 24.28
N GLU A 67 -6.48 -17.60 23.67
CA GLU A 67 -5.98 -17.46 22.30
C GLU A 67 -7.11 -17.58 21.24
N MET A 68 -8.05 -16.64 21.21
CA MET A 68 -8.97 -16.53 20.11
C MET A 68 -8.24 -15.86 18.95
N LYS A 69 -7.93 -16.66 17.93
CA LYS A 69 -7.59 -16.19 16.56
C LYS A 69 -8.74 -15.31 16.06
N GLY A 70 -8.71 -14.03 16.43
CA GLY A 70 -9.67 -13.05 15.94
C GLY A 70 -9.64 -13.07 14.42
N ASN A 71 -10.79 -13.34 13.80
CA ASN A 71 -10.93 -13.37 12.36
C ASN A 71 -10.55 -12.00 11.79
N SER A 72 -9.35 -11.88 11.23
CA SER A 72 -8.93 -10.65 10.58
C SER A 72 -9.74 -10.46 9.30
N ARG A 73 -10.47 -9.35 9.21
CA ARG A 73 -11.18 -8.95 7.98
C ARG A 73 -10.40 -7.88 7.24
N LEU A 74 -10.58 -7.82 5.93
CA LEU A 74 -10.01 -6.75 5.12
C LEU A 74 -10.92 -5.52 5.21
N GLY A 75 -10.34 -4.38 5.57
CA GLY A 75 -11.02 -3.10 5.58
C GLY A 75 -11.25 -2.54 4.17
N ARG A 76 -11.73 -1.30 4.13
CA ARG A 76 -11.86 -0.52 2.88
C ARG A 76 -10.48 -0.35 2.21
N ALA A 77 -10.46 -0.32 0.88
CA ALA A 77 -9.25 0.04 0.15
C ALA A 77 -8.77 1.44 0.54
N VAL A 78 -7.50 1.54 0.93
CA VAL A 78 -6.84 2.81 1.30
C VAL A 78 -5.77 3.21 0.28
N LEU A 79 -5.51 2.34 -0.70
CA LEU A 79 -4.82 2.64 -1.94
C LEU A 79 -5.63 1.98 -3.05
N SER A 80 -5.94 2.76 -4.08
CA SER A 80 -6.34 2.27 -5.39
C SER A 80 -5.66 3.19 -6.40
N ALA A 81 -4.75 2.64 -7.20
CA ALA A 81 -3.93 3.40 -8.13
C ALA A 81 -3.78 2.67 -9.45
N ARG A 82 -4.10 3.34 -10.56
CA ARG A 82 -3.78 2.82 -11.89
C ARG A 82 -2.28 2.72 -12.06
N VAL A 83 -1.81 1.61 -12.60
CA VAL A 83 -0.42 1.45 -13.02
C VAL A 83 -0.34 1.84 -14.49
N LEU A 84 0.44 2.88 -14.77
CA LEU A 84 0.72 3.37 -16.12
C LEU A 84 2.05 2.80 -16.65
N PRO A 85 2.24 2.67 -17.97
CA PRO A 85 3.50 2.21 -18.58
C PRO A 85 4.73 2.98 -18.07
N GLU A 86 4.60 4.28 -17.83
CA GLU A 86 5.63 5.17 -17.35
C GLU A 86 5.87 5.11 -15.82
N THR A 87 5.06 4.34 -15.08
CA THR A 87 5.22 4.18 -13.63
C THR A 87 6.60 3.62 -13.33
N LYS A 88 7.45 4.36 -12.61
CA LYS A 88 8.77 3.87 -12.18
C LYS A 88 8.61 2.96 -10.96
N LEU A 89 9.18 1.76 -11.04
CA LEU A 89 9.14 0.72 -10.01
C LEU A 89 10.60 0.41 -9.63
N ASP A 90 11.10 1.08 -8.60
CA ASP A 90 12.49 0.99 -8.19
C ASP A 90 12.65 -0.06 -7.09
N VAL A 91 13.42 -1.11 -7.35
CA VAL A 91 13.75 -2.11 -6.33
C VAL A 91 14.84 -1.55 -5.41
N ASN A 92 14.54 -1.50 -4.12
CA ASN A 92 15.46 -1.09 -3.06
C ASN A 92 15.47 -2.16 -1.96
N LYS A 93 16.53 -2.99 -1.96
CA LYS A 93 16.63 -4.18 -1.11
C LYS A 93 15.40 -5.08 -1.34
N LYS A 94 14.63 -5.36 -0.28
CA LYS A 94 13.40 -6.15 -0.34
C LYS A 94 12.13 -5.31 -0.56
N SER A 95 12.23 -4.06 -1.01
CA SER A 95 11.06 -3.20 -1.22
C SER A 95 11.02 -2.67 -2.64
N VAL A 96 9.82 -2.42 -3.15
CA VAL A 96 9.60 -1.66 -4.39
C VAL A 96 9.09 -0.28 -4.03
N GLN A 97 9.81 0.74 -4.52
CA GLN A 97 9.45 2.14 -4.34
C GLN A 97 8.88 2.69 -5.64
N CYS A 98 7.75 3.37 -5.55
CA CYS A 98 7.09 3.92 -6.74
C CYS A 98 6.27 5.16 -6.38
N ASN A 99 6.08 6.04 -7.36
CA ASN A 99 5.15 7.15 -7.25
C ASN A 99 3.84 6.77 -7.94
N LEU A 100 2.72 6.98 -7.26
CA LEU A 100 1.40 6.62 -7.77
C LEU A 100 0.41 7.77 -7.59
N HIS A 101 -0.40 7.99 -8.62
CA HIS A 101 -1.64 8.74 -8.50
C HIS A 101 -2.71 7.80 -7.94
N SER A 102 -3.17 8.09 -6.73
CA SER A 102 -4.10 7.28 -5.95
C SER A 102 -5.23 8.14 -5.40
N GLN A 103 -6.17 7.53 -4.69
CA GLN A 103 -7.17 8.23 -3.90
C GLN A 103 -6.95 7.94 -2.42
N ASP A 104 -7.11 8.95 -1.57
CA ASP A 104 -7.11 8.78 -0.12
C ASP A 104 -8.40 8.10 0.38
N THR A 105 -8.51 7.89 1.70
CA THR A 105 -9.70 7.28 2.31
C THR A 105 -10.99 8.10 2.12
N SER A 106 -10.86 9.39 1.82
CA SER A 106 -11.96 10.31 1.52
C SER A 106 -12.30 10.37 0.02
N GLY A 107 -11.58 9.61 -0.83
CA GLY A 107 -11.74 9.63 -2.27
C GLY A 107 -11.05 10.80 -2.97
N LYS A 108 -10.25 11.61 -2.25
CA LYS A 108 -9.53 12.73 -2.85
C LYS A 108 -8.31 12.23 -3.60
N PRO A 109 -8.04 12.73 -4.82
CA PRO A 109 -6.82 12.41 -5.54
C PRO A 109 -5.58 12.79 -4.72
N MET A 110 -4.62 11.88 -4.67
CA MET A 110 -3.34 12.08 -3.99
C MET A 110 -2.21 11.52 -4.85
N PHE A 111 -1.12 12.26 -4.94
CA PHE A 111 0.13 11.76 -5.51
C PHE A 111 1.11 11.48 -4.37
N ALA A 112 1.53 10.23 -4.23
CA ALA A 112 2.39 9.82 -3.13
C ALA A 112 3.44 8.81 -3.58
N ARG A 113 4.59 8.86 -2.89
CA ARG A 113 5.64 7.86 -3.02
C ARG A 113 5.34 6.73 -2.04
N TYR A 114 5.15 5.53 -2.55
CA TYR A 114 4.91 4.32 -1.76
C TYR A 114 6.18 3.50 -1.63
N ASN A 115 6.31 2.79 -0.51
CA ASN A 115 7.29 1.76 -0.29
C ASN A 115 6.53 0.45 0.00
N ILE A 116 6.65 -0.49 -0.91
CA ILE A 116 5.97 -1.79 -0.89
C ILE A 116 7.03 -2.81 -0.44
N PRO A 117 7.09 -3.21 0.84
CA PRO A 117 8.03 -4.22 1.28
C PRO A 117 7.54 -5.62 0.93
N LEU A 118 8.44 -6.41 0.37
CA LEU A 118 8.29 -7.82 0.02
C LEU A 118 9.16 -8.67 0.95
N GLU A 119 9.01 -9.99 0.86
CA GLU A 119 9.71 -10.96 1.71
C GLU A 119 11.23 -10.95 1.46
N SER A 120 11.64 -10.84 0.20
CA SER A 120 13.04 -10.85 -0.24
C SER A 120 13.26 -9.91 -1.44
N PRO A 121 14.53 -9.60 -1.78
CA PRO A 121 14.86 -8.88 -3.02
C PRO A 121 14.32 -9.60 -4.27
N ASP A 122 14.45 -10.92 -4.36
CA ASP A 122 13.94 -11.70 -5.49
C ASP A 122 12.43 -11.56 -5.65
N LYS A 123 11.68 -11.51 -4.54
CA LYS A 123 10.23 -11.25 -4.57
C LYS A 123 9.88 -9.83 -5.00
N ALA A 124 10.73 -8.86 -4.69
CA ALA A 124 10.57 -7.49 -5.18
C ALA A 124 10.79 -7.44 -6.70
N GLU A 125 11.82 -8.10 -7.23
CA GLU A 125 12.05 -8.18 -8.68
C GLU A 125 10.95 -8.97 -9.41
N GLU A 126 10.51 -10.10 -8.84
CA GLU A 126 9.40 -10.88 -9.38
C GLU A 126 8.13 -10.02 -9.52
N PHE A 127 7.82 -9.22 -8.48
CA PHE A 127 6.70 -8.29 -8.53
C PHE A 127 6.85 -7.25 -9.65
N VAL A 128 8.02 -6.62 -9.80
CA VAL A 128 8.26 -5.66 -10.89
C VAL A 128 8.08 -6.32 -12.25
N ARG A 129 8.63 -7.52 -12.44
CA ARG A 129 8.50 -8.27 -13.70
C ARG A 129 7.03 -8.58 -14.04
N ILE A 130 6.23 -8.98 -13.06
CA ILE A 130 4.79 -9.24 -13.25
C ILE A 130 4.05 -7.95 -13.63
N VAL A 131 4.34 -6.84 -12.95
CA VAL A 131 3.70 -5.56 -13.27
C VAL A 131 4.06 -5.10 -14.67
N ARG A 132 5.33 -5.24 -15.09
CA ARG A 132 5.81 -4.87 -16.43
C ARG A 132 5.27 -5.76 -17.55
N SER A 133 5.04 -7.05 -17.29
CA SER A 133 4.40 -7.91 -18.28
C SER A 133 2.91 -7.60 -18.45
N CYS A 134 2.26 -7.07 -17.42
CA CYS A 134 0.87 -6.63 -17.46
C CYS A 134 0.71 -5.24 -18.12
N VAL A 135 1.68 -4.34 -17.89
CA VAL A 135 1.66 -2.96 -18.37
C VAL A 135 2.95 -2.69 -19.15
N PRO A 136 3.03 -3.14 -20.42
CA PRO A 136 4.21 -2.94 -21.24
C PRO A 136 4.41 -1.44 -21.53
N SER A 137 5.68 -1.03 -21.57
CA SER A 137 6.13 0.31 -21.97
C SER A 137 5.88 0.59 -23.44
#